data_AF-A0A352C6R9-F1
#
_entry.id   AF-A0A352C6R9-F1
#
_cell.length_a   1.000
_cell.length_b   1.000
_cell.length_c   1.000
_cell.angle_alpha   90.00
_cell.angle_beta   90.00
_cell.angle_gamma   90.00
#
_symmetry.space_group_name_H-M   'P 1'
#
loop_
_entity.id
_entity.type
_entity.pdbx_description
1 polymer ?
#
loop_
_entity_poly.entity_id
_entity_poly.type
_entity_poly.pdbx_seq_one_letter_code
_entity_poly.pdbx_strand_id
1 'polypeptide(L)'
;MSDELVLVPEWVPITDNIAGKIFFAGFLINRIKDIPMGPVSFVLAAISISSYFLAYSLQILTSCYYDKSPTDFFDYQLLFQLQSICGAAASLMVILNPELWLACLWFFVITNIFWYLAEIYRQSHPTQYPSMPSQPKHYLEYTLWLTIAITCSAIMGAIAAYFPLVSVQMMAIGMILNYLATIFAFIANAQTDEPQKTQLKFA
;
A
#
# COMPACT_ATOMS: atom_id res chain seq x y z
N MET A 1 30.16 13.96 -18.99
CA MET A 1 29.64 13.81 -17.62
C MET A 1 29.28 12.34 -17.52
N SER A 2 30.10 11.56 -16.83
CA SER A 2 29.95 10.11 -16.77
C SER A 2 28.65 9.79 -16.06
N ASP A 3 27.75 9.10 -16.74
CA ASP A 3 26.60 8.45 -16.13
C ASP A 3 27.16 7.40 -15.16
N GLU A 4 27.39 7.79 -13.90
CA GLU A 4 27.48 6.82 -12.81
C GLU A 4 26.12 6.16 -12.73
N LEU A 5 25.98 5.01 -13.40
CA LEU A 5 24.95 4.04 -13.09
C LEU A 5 25.06 3.77 -11.59
N VAL A 6 24.17 4.40 -10.81
CA VAL A 6 24.00 4.08 -9.40
C VAL A 6 23.57 2.62 -9.37
N LEU A 7 24.52 1.75 -9.06
CA LEU A 7 24.27 0.32 -8.94
C LEU A 7 23.34 0.13 -7.76
N VAL A 8 22.05 -0.10 -8.04
CA VAL A 8 21.09 -0.47 -7.02
C VAL A 8 21.54 -1.79 -6.39
N PRO A 9 21.80 -1.83 -5.07
CA PRO A 9 22.27 -3.04 -4.43
C PRO A 9 21.30 -4.22 -4.63
N GLU A 10 21.81 -5.44 -4.82
CA GLU A 10 20.99 -6.64 -5.06
C GLU A 10 19.93 -6.91 -3.97
N TRP A 11 20.17 -6.46 -2.74
CA TRP A 11 19.24 -6.62 -1.63
C TRP A 11 18.00 -5.73 -1.74
N VAL A 12 18.04 -4.64 -2.51
CA VAL A 12 16.94 -3.66 -2.64
C VAL A 12 15.68 -4.30 -3.25
N PRO A 13 15.72 -4.91 -4.45
CA PRO A 13 14.53 -5.54 -5.03
C PRO A 13 14.00 -6.70 -4.19
N ILE A 14 14.89 -7.43 -3.51
CA ILE A 14 14.50 -8.52 -2.60
C ILE A 14 13.73 -7.94 -1.40
N THR A 15 14.24 -6.87 -0.82
CA THR A 15 13.64 -6.21 0.34
C THR A 15 12.31 -5.56 0.00
N ASP A 16 12.21 -4.93 -1.18
CA ASP A 16 10.95 -4.35 -1.66
C ASP A 16 9.87 -5.43 -1.86
N ASN A 17 10.24 -6.57 -2.44
CA ASN A 17 9.33 -7.71 -2.59
C ASN A 17 8.86 -8.27 -1.22
N ILE A 18 9.79 -8.43 -0.27
CA ILE A 18 9.47 -8.87 1.10
C ILE A 18 8.55 -7.86 1.77
N ALA A 19 8.83 -6.56 1.66
CA ALA A 19 8.01 -5.50 2.22
C ALA A 19 6.59 -5.53 1.64
N GLY A 20 6.45 -5.71 0.32
CA GLY A 20 5.14 -5.88 -0.34
C GLY A 20 4.35 -7.08 0.21
N LYS A 21 5.00 -8.23 0.40
CA LYS A 21 4.38 -9.42 0.99
C LYS A 21 3.95 -9.22 2.45
N ILE A 22 4.80 -8.59 3.26
CA ILE A 22 4.49 -8.28 4.66
C ILE A 22 3.30 -7.30 4.71
N PHE A 23 3.31 -6.27 3.87
CA PHE A 23 2.22 -5.31 3.76
C PHE A 23 0.89 -6.02 3.42
N PHE A 24 0.90 -6.86 2.38
CA PHE A 24 -0.30 -7.57 1.95
C PHE A 24 -0.81 -8.57 3.01
N ALA A 25 0.10 -9.27 3.70
CA ALA A 25 -0.27 -10.13 4.82
C ALA A 25 -0.90 -9.32 5.96
N GLY A 26 -0.31 -8.19 6.33
CA GLY A 26 -0.88 -7.24 7.29
C GLY A 26 -2.27 -6.76 6.88
N PHE A 27 -2.48 -6.53 5.58
CA PHE A 27 -3.77 -6.15 5.00
C PHE A 27 -4.83 -7.23 5.14
N LEU A 28 -4.51 -8.47 4.80
CA LEU A 28 -5.42 -9.61 4.96
C LEU A 28 -5.75 -9.87 6.44
N ILE A 29 -4.76 -9.82 7.32
CA ILE A 29 -4.95 -9.94 8.77
C ILE A 29 -5.90 -8.86 9.30
N ASN A 30 -5.77 -7.62 8.79
CA ASN A 30 -6.68 -6.52 9.14
C ASN A 30 -8.12 -6.80 8.74
N ARG A 31 -8.37 -7.62 7.71
CA ARG A 31 -9.74 -7.99 7.33
C ARG A 31 -10.29 -9.10 8.21
N ILE A 32 -9.46 -10.07 8.55
CA ILE A 32 -9.86 -11.17 9.44
C ILE A 32 -10.26 -10.63 10.82
N LYS A 33 -9.61 -9.56 11.30
CA LYS A 33 -9.95 -8.94 12.59
C LYS A 33 -11.39 -8.43 12.67
N ASP A 34 -12.00 -8.06 11.53
CA ASP A 34 -13.33 -7.46 11.46
C ASP A 34 -14.42 -8.51 11.71
N ILE A 35 -14.06 -9.80 11.69
CA ILE A 35 -14.91 -10.89 12.17
C ILE A 35 -14.98 -10.81 13.70
N PRO A 36 -16.18 -10.86 14.31
CA PRO A 36 -16.34 -10.73 15.76
C PRO A 36 -15.80 -11.97 16.50
N MET A 37 -14.48 -12.00 16.72
CA MET A 37 -13.75 -13.08 17.42
C MET A 37 -13.38 -12.72 18.87
N GLY A 38 -14.00 -11.67 19.42
CA GLY A 38 -13.74 -11.21 20.79
C GLY A 38 -12.30 -10.69 20.97
N PRO A 39 -11.55 -11.12 22.01
CA PRO A 39 -10.20 -10.61 22.28
C PRO A 39 -9.19 -10.87 21.16
N VAL A 40 -9.43 -11.88 20.32
CA VAL A 40 -8.55 -12.24 19.20
C VAL A 40 -8.44 -11.09 18.20
N SER A 41 -9.51 -10.31 17.99
CA SER A 41 -9.50 -9.16 17.09
C SER A 41 -8.49 -8.09 17.49
N PHE A 42 -8.22 -7.92 18.79
CA PHE A 42 -7.20 -6.99 19.27
C PHE A 42 -5.78 -7.46 18.91
N VAL A 43 -5.49 -8.75 19.09
CA VAL A 43 -4.20 -9.34 18.73
C VAL A 43 -3.98 -9.25 17.21
N LEU A 44 -5.00 -9.56 16.42
CA LEU A 44 -4.94 -9.44 14.95
C LEU A 44 -4.73 -7.99 14.51
N ALA A 45 -5.38 -7.01 15.17
CA ALA A 45 -5.15 -5.60 14.91
C ALA A 45 -3.70 -5.19 15.19
N ALA A 46 -3.12 -5.64 16.31
CA ALA A 46 -1.74 -5.38 16.68
C ALA A 46 -0.74 -6.00 15.69
N ILE A 47 -0.99 -7.24 15.25
CA ILE A 47 -0.17 -7.90 14.24
C ILE A 47 -0.23 -7.13 12.91
N SER A 48 -1.44 -6.76 12.47
CA SER A 48 -1.63 -6.02 11.23
C SER A 48 -0.90 -4.67 11.22
N ILE A 49 -1.07 -3.85 12.26
CA ILE A 49 -0.41 -2.53 12.33
C ILE A 49 1.12 -2.66 12.43
N SER A 50 1.61 -3.69 13.11
CA SER A 50 3.04 -3.98 13.20
C SER A 50 3.62 -4.39 11.84
N SER A 51 2.88 -5.21 11.08
CA SER A 51 3.25 -5.57 9.71
C SER A 51 3.30 -4.36 8.79
N TYR A 52 2.32 -3.44 8.88
CA TYR A 52 2.38 -2.20 8.11
C TYR A 52 3.59 -1.35 8.48
N PHE A 53 3.85 -1.15 9.78
CA PHE A 53 5.01 -0.39 10.24
C PHE A 53 6.32 -0.99 9.72
N LEU A 54 6.47 -2.32 9.79
CA LEU A 54 7.65 -3.02 9.30
C LEU A 54 7.79 -2.87 7.78
N ALA A 55 6.72 -3.11 7.02
CA ALA A 55 6.73 -2.99 5.57
C ALA A 55 7.10 -1.57 5.11
N TYR A 56 6.47 -0.54 5.68
CA TYR A 56 6.78 0.84 5.34
C TYR A 56 8.20 1.23 5.76
N SER A 57 8.71 0.73 6.88
CA SER A 57 10.10 0.97 7.30
C SER A 57 11.11 0.37 6.32
N LEU A 58 10.85 -0.86 5.82
CA LEU A 58 11.66 -1.48 4.78
C LEU A 58 11.57 -0.69 3.46
N GLN A 59 10.39 -0.18 3.10
CA GLN A 59 10.22 0.63 1.90
C GLN A 59 10.91 2.00 2.02
N ILE A 60 10.94 2.63 3.20
CA ILE A 60 11.78 3.83 3.43
C ILE A 60 13.23 3.48 3.10
N LEU A 61 13.74 2.35 3.63
CA LEU A 61 15.11 1.93 3.39
C LEU A 61 15.40 1.70 1.90
N THR A 62 14.53 1.01 1.16
CA THR A 62 14.72 0.74 -0.27
C THR A 62 14.59 2.00 -1.13
N SER A 63 13.66 2.90 -0.78
CA SER A 63 13.39 4.13 -1.52
C SER A 63 14.59 5.09 -1.61
N CYS A 64 15.53 5.01 -0.67
CA CYS A 64 16.77 5.79 -0.72
C CYS A 64 17.71 5.37 -1.85
N TYR A 65 17.52 4.18 -2.41
CA TYR A 65 18.35 3.60 -3.47
C TYR A 65 17.69 3.61 -4.84
N TYR A 66 16.48 4.18 -4.94
CA TYR A 66 15.78 4.31 -6.20
C TYR A 66 16.35 5.46 -7.03
N ASP A 67 16.36 5.27 -8.36
CA ASP A 67 16.84 6.30 -9.28
C ASP A 67 16.01 7.58 -9.13
N LYS A 68 16.71 8.72 -9.09
CA LYS A 68 16.08 10.03 -9.08
C LYS A 68 15.93 10.53 -10.51
N SER A 69 14.79 11.09 -10.86
CA SER A 69 14.66 11.76 -12.16
C SER A 69 15.53 13.01 -12.18
N PRO A 70 16.41 13.18 -13.19
CA PRO A 70 17.22 14.39 -13.30
C PRO A 70 16.40 15.62 -13.70
N THR A 71 15.18 15.45 -14.24
CA THR A 71 14.39 16.53 -14.83
C THR A 71 13.12 16.87 -14.06
N ASP A 72 12.60 15.94 -13.26
CA ASP A 72 11.27 16.08 -12.69
C ASP A 72 11.33 16.38 -11.20
N PHE A 73 10.71 17.50 -10.80
CA PHE A 73 10.57 17.85 -9.37
C PHE A 73 9.69 16.84 -8.61
N PHE A 74 8.79 16.17 -9.33
CA PHE A 74 7.88 15.17 -8.79
C PHE A 74 8.10 13.86 -9.54
N ASP A 75 8.86 12.96 -8.94
CA ASP A 75 9.31 11.72 -9.55
C ASP A 75 8.87 10.49 -8.73
N TYR A 76 9.14 9.30 -9.27
CA TYR A 76 8.77 8.04 -8.61
C TYR A 76 9.40 7.92 -7.22
N GLN A 77 10.68 8.25 -7.10
CA GLN A 77 11.41 8.15 -5.84
C GLN A 77 10.75 9.00 -4.75
N LEU A 78 10.46 10.27 -5.04
CA LEU A 78 9.82 11.18 -4.09
C LEU A 78 8.43 10.67 -3.69
N LEU A 79 7.61 10.26 -4.66
CA LEU A 79 6.28 9.72 -4.40
C LEU A 79 6.32 8.46 -3.52
N PHE A 80 7.26 7.56 -3.81
CA PHE A 80 7.43 6.33 -3.05
C PHE A 80 7.95 6.62 -1.64
N GLN A 81 8.91 7.53 -1.48
CA GLN A 81 9.40 8.01 -0.18
C GLN A 81 8.27 8.64 0.65
N LEU A 82 7.48 9.52 0.05
CA LEU A 82 6.34 10.16 0.72
C LEU A 82 5.33 9.11 1.18
N GLN A 83 5.01 8.12 0.34
CA GLN A 83 4.12 7.04 0.77
C GLN A 83 4.70 6.29 1.98
N SER A 84 5.99 5.93 1.95
CA SER A 84 6.56 5.05 2.96
C SER A 84 6.72 5.78 4.29
N ILE A 85 7.10 7.06 4.25
CA ILE A 85 7.17 7.92 5.44
C ILE A 85 5.78 8.12 6.04
N CYS A 86 4.78 8.49 5.22
CA CYS A 86 3.42 8.69 5.70
C CYS A 86 2.82 7.40 6.30
N GLY A 87 3.05 6.26 5.66
CA GLY A 87 2.57 4.95 6.12
C GLY A 87 3.22 4.51 7.42
N ALA A 88 4.55 4.68 7.54
CA ALA A 88 5.28 4.37 8.77
C ALA A 88 4.84 5.30 9.92
N ALA A 89 4.69 6.60 9.67
CA ALA A 89 4.22 7.56 10.66
C ALA A 89 2.79 7.24 11.12
N ALA A 90 1.87 6.95 10.19
CA ALA A 90 0.50 6.56 10.50
C ALA A 90 0.46 5.30 11.38
N SER A 91 1.28 4.30 11.02
CA SER A 91 1.35 3.04 11.77
C SER A 91 1.90 3.27 13.18
N LEU A 92 2.95 4.07 13.31
CA LEU A 92 3.54 4.43 14.61
C LEU A 92 2.57 5.23 15.48
N MET A 93 1.82 6.17 14.90
CA MET A 93 0.81 6.95 15.62
C MET A 93 -0.26 6.05 16.24
N VAL A 94 -0.77 5.06 15.50
CA VAL A 94 -1.76 4.09 16.04
C VAL A 94 -1.16 3.24 17.16
N ILE A 95 0.10 2.81 17.02
CA ILE A 95 0.80 2.02 18.05
C ILE A 95 0.97 2.82 19.34
N LEU A 96 1.35 4.10 19.23
CA LEU A 96 1.59 4.97 20.39
C LEU A 96 0.28 5.45 21.03
N ASN A 97 -0.74 5.75 20.23
CA ASN A 97 -2.04 6.18 20.71
C ASN A 97 -3.17 5.66 19.80
N PRO A 98 -3.85 4.57 20.20
CA PRO A 98 -4.98 4.01 19.46
C PRO A 98 -6.17 4.98 19.31
N GLU A 99 -6.30 5.99 20.16
CA GLU A 99 -7.39 6.98 20.05
C GLU A 99 -7.27 7.84 18.78
N LEU A 100 -6.07 7.93 18.19
CA LEU A 100 -5.83 8.64 16.94
C LEU A 100 -6.23 7.84 15.69
N TRP A 101 -6.91 6.70 15.84
CA TRP A 101 -7.26 5.81 14.74
C TRP A 101 -7.93 6.52 13.56
N LEU A 102 -8.83 7.48 13.81
CA LEU A 102 -9.55 8.20 12.76
C LEU A 102 -8.62 9.11 11.96
N ALA A 103 -7.72 9.83 12.65
CA ALA A 103 -6.69 10.62 11.97
C ALA A 103 -5.76 9.71 11.15
N CYS A 104 -5.35 8.57 11.73
CA CYS A 104 -4.47 7.62 11.07
C CYS A 104 -5.09 7.01 9.81
N LEU A 105 -6.41 6.75 9.78
CA LEU A 105 -7.10 6.31 8.57
C LEU A 105 -6.91 7.30 7.41
N TRP A 106 -6.99 8.61 7.67
CA TRP A 106 -6.73 9.64 6.65
C TRP A 106 -5.27 9.68 6.22
N PHE A 107 -4.32 9.47 7.13
CA PHE A 107 -2.91 9.33 6.73
C PHE A 107 -2.67 8.09 5.87
N PHE A 108 -3.33 6.97 6.15
CA PHE A 108 -3.28 5.79 5.29
C PHE A 108 -3.92 6.04 3.92
N VAL A 109 -4.98 6.85 3.83
CA VAL A 109 -5.53 7.30 2.53
C VAL A 109 -4.48 8.07 1.73
N ILE A 110 -3.85 9.08 2.34
CA ILE A 110 -2.80 9.88 1.70
C ILE A 110 -1.65 8.98 1.24
N THR A 111 -1.22 8.06 2.08
CA THR A 111 -0.18 7.07 1.77
C THR A 111 -0.54 6.26 0.52
N ASN A 112 -1.74 5.69 0.46
CA ASN A 112 -2.17 4.87 -0.68
C ASN A 112 -2.36 5.70 -1.96
N ILE A 113 -2.78 6.98 -1.85
CA ILE A 113 -2.81 7.89 -2.99
C ILE A 113 -1.40 8.10 -3.55
N PHE A 114 -0.40 8.38 -2.70
CA PHE A 114 0.98 8.53 -3.17
C PHE A 114 1.51 7.24 -3.79
N TRP A 115 1.16 6.07 -3.24
CA TRP A 115 1.50 4.79 -3.85
C TRP A 115 0.95 4.67 -5.26
N TYR A 116 -0.35 4.89 -5.41
CA TYR A 116 -1.04 4.75 -6.67
C TYR A 116 -0.48 5.72 -7.72
N LEU A 117 -0.19 6.96 -7.33
CA LEU A 117 0.46 7.95 -8.18
C LEU A 117 1.89 7.53 -8.57
N ALA A 118 2.66 6.96 -7.63
CA ALA A 118 4.00 6.42 -7.92
C ALA A 118 3.90 5.35 -9.01
N GLU A 119 2.92 4.44 -8.90
CA GLU A 119 2.72 3.37 -9.88
C GLU A 119 2.29 3.88 -11.24
N ILE A 120 1.39 4.87 -11.30
CA ILE A 120 1.04 5.55 -12.57
C ILE A 120 2.29 6.15 -13.19
N TYR A 121 3.07 6.88 -12.41
CA TYR A 121 4.26 7.57 -12.88
C TYR A 121 5.31 6.58 -13.41
N ARG A 122 5.52 5.46 -12.70
CA ARG A 122 6.42 4.39 -13.13
C ARG A 122 5.97 3.72 -14.43
N GLN A 123 4.67 3.54 -14.63
CA GLN A 123 4.13 2.97 -15.88
C GLN A 123 4.21 3.93 -17.07
N SER A 124 4.10 5.24 -16.84
CA SER A 124 4.21 6.25 -17.91
C SER A 124 5.65 6.55 -18.31
N HIS A 125 6.64 6.24 -17.46
CA HIS A 125 8.06 6.50 -17.70
C HIS A 125 8.96 5.25 -17.54
N PRO A 126 8.71 4.17 -18.30
CA PRO A 126 9.40 2.88 -18.13
C PRO A 126 10.92 2.96 -18.37
N THR A 127 11.38 3.90 -19.20
CA THR A 127 12.80 4.05 -19.55
C THR A 127 13.60 4.88 -18.55
N GLN A 128 12.93 5.59 -17.64
CA GLN A 128 13.59 6.45 -16.65
C GLN A 128 14.05 5.71 -15.39
N TYR A 129 13.57 4.47 -15.19
CA TYR A 129 13.85 3.65 -14.00
C TYR A 129 14.33 2.25 -14.40
N PRO A 130 15.49 2.11 -15.05
CA PRO A 130 16.01 0.81 -15.51
C PRO A 130 16.26 -0.18 -14.35
N SER A 131 16.50 0.35 -13.14
CA SER A 131 16.64 -0.45 -11.91
C SER A 131 15.32 -1.08 -11.43
N MET A 132 14.17 -0.63 -11.94
CA MET A 132 12.84 -1.09 -11.53
C MET A 132 11.92 -1.25 -12.74
N PRO A 133 11.86 -2.46 -13.34
CA PRO A 133 10.96 -2.70 -14.45
C PRO A 133 9.51 -2.38 -14.06
N SER A 134 8.77 -1.78 -15.00
CA SER A 134 7.35 -1.47 -14.80
C SER A 134 6.58 -2.73 -14.43
N GLN A 135 5.80 -2.64 -13.35
CA GLN A 135 4.96 -3.75 -12.93
C GLN A 135 3.83 -4.01 -13.93
N PRO A 136 3.26 -5.24 -13.95
CA PRO A 136 2.11 -5.56 -14.77
C PRO A 136 0.93 -4.60 -14.50
N LYS A 137 0.06 -4.40 -15.50
CA LYS A 137 -1.13 -3.54 -15.37
C LYS A 137 -1.99 -3.88 -14.14
N HIS A 138 -2.09 -5.17 -13.81
CA HIS A 138 -2.84 -5.66 -12.65
C HIS A 138 -2.28 -5.15 -11.31
N TYR A 139 -1.00 -4.77 -11.24
CA TYR A 139 -0.44 -4.17 -10.03
C TYR A 139 -0.98 -2.76 -9.78
N LEU A 140 -1.23 -2.00 -10.86
CA LEU A 140 -1.88 -0.70 -10.76
C LEU A 140 -3.33 -0.86 -10.29
N GLU A 141 -4.05 -1.86 -10.80
CA GLU A 141 -5.40 -2.19 -10.34
C GLU A 141 -5.41 -2.58 -8.85
N TYR A 142 -4.42 -3.38 -8.41
CA TYR A 142 -4.24 -3.75 -7.01
C TYR A 142 -4.10 -2.51 -6.10
N THR A 143 -3.18 -1.60 -6.42
CA THR A 143 -2.97 -0.37 -5.63
C THR A 143 -4.18 0.55 -5.65
N LEU A 144 -4.93 0.60 -6.76
CA LEU A 144 -6.20 1.32 -6.85
C LEU A 144 -7.24 0.74 -5.88
N TRP A 145 -7.44 -0.58 -5.88
CA TRP A 145 -8.42 -1.23 -5.01
C TRP A 145 -8.09 -1.07 -3.53
N LEU A 146 -6.81 -1.09 -3.16
CA LEU A 146 -6.38 -0.77 -1.80
C LEU A 146 -6.68 0.68 -1.42
N THR A 147 -6.42 1.62 -2.34
CA THR A 147 -6.74 3.04 -2.15
C THR A 147 -8.23 3.26 -1.94
N ILE A 148 -9.07 2.60 -2.74
CA ILE A 148 -10.53 2.64 -2.59
C ILE A 148 -10.94 2.07 -1.24
N ALA A 149 -10.42 0.90 -0.85
CA ALA A 149 -10.75 0.24 0.41
C ALA A 149 -10.47 1.17 1.62
N ILE A 150 -9.26 1.72 1.70
CA ILE A 150 -8.88 2.58 2.83
C ILE A 150 -9.66 3.91 2.83
N THR A 151 -9.98 4.45 1.66
CA THR A 151 -10.80 5.67 1.53
C THR A 151 -12.23 5.41 2.03
N CYS A 152 -12.83 4.28 1.65
CA CYS A 152 -14.11 3.86 2.19
C CYS A 152 -14.07 3.70 3.71
N SER A 153 -13.01 3.08 4.27
CA SER A 153 -12.83 2.99 5.71
C SER A 153 -12.76 4.36 6.40
N ALA A 154 -12.00 5.30 5.85
CA ALA A 154 -11.85 6.65 6.42
C ALA A 154 -13.18 7.41 6.42
N ILE A 155 -13.91 7.39 5.30
CA ILE A 155 -15.21 8.07 5.17
C ILE A 155 -16.24 7.45 6.12
N MET A 156 -16.38 6.12 6.10
CA MET A 156 -17.36 5.44 6.96
C MET A 156 -17.01 5.57 8.45
N GLY A 157 -15.72 5.51 8.79
CA GLY A 157 -15.23 5.76 10.14
C GLY A 157 -15.52 7.17 10.62
N ALA A 158 -15.33 8.18 9.75
CA ALA A 158 -15.68 9.57 10.08
C ALA A 158 -17.18 9.74 10.30
N ILE A 159 -18.03 9.22 9.40
CA ILE A 159 -19.49 9.31 9.57
C ILE A 159 -19.92 8.62 10.86
N ALA A 160 -19.41 7.42 11.14
CA ALA A 160 -19.74 6.69 12.37
C ALA A 160 -19.31 7.43 13.64
N ALA A 161 -18.16 8.11 13.62
CA ALA A 161 -17.66 8.88 14.75
C ALA A 161 -18.50 10.14 15.04
N TYR A 162 -18.96 10.85 14.00
CA TYR A 162 -19.72 12.09 14.16
C TYR A 162 -21.24 11.90 14.23
N PHE A 163 -21.77 10.79 13.72
CA PHE A 163 -23.21 10.51 13.68
C PHE A 163 -23.54 9.15 14.34
N PRO A 164 -23.63 9.09 15.68
CA PRO A 164 -23.83 7.84 16.41
C PRO A 164 -25.09 7.07 16.00
N LEU A 165 -26.18 7.78 15.65
CA LEU A 165 -27.46 7.17 15.25
C LEU A 165 -27.37 6.28 14.00
N VAL A 166 -26.40 6.56 13.12
CA VAL A 166 -26.18 5.79 11.87
C VAL A 166 -24.89 4.98 11.92
N SER A 167 -24.16 4.99 13.03
CA SER A 167 -22.82 4.40 13.16
C SER A 167 -22.80 2.92 12.78
N VAL A 168 -23.71 2.13 13.32
CA VAL A 168 -23.81 0.69 13.06
C VAL A 168 -24.04 0.41 11.57
N GLN A 169 -24.93 1.16 10.93
CA GLN A 169 -25.24 1.02 9.51
C GLN A 169 -24.03 1.40 8.64
N MET A 170 -23.34 2.50 8.97
CA MET A 170 -22.16 2.95 8.24
C MET A 170 -20.99 1.98 8.41
N MET A 171 -20.79 1.41 9.60
CA MET A 171 -19.77 0.39 9.83
C MET A 171 -20.09 -0.90 9.05
N ALA A 172 -21.36 -1.33 9.02
CA ALA A 172 -21.77 -2.51 8.24
C ALA A 172 -21.57 -2.30 6.73
N ILE A 173 -21.99 -1.15 6.19
CA ILE A 173 -21.77 -0.80 4.78
C ILE A 173 -20.27 -0.71 4.47
N GLY A 174 -19.51 -0.04 5.34
CA GLY A 174 -18.07 0.08 5.22
C GLY A 174 -17.36 -1.28 5.21
N MET A 175 -17.79 -2.20 6.06
CA MET A 175 -17.27 -3.57 6.12
C MET A 175 -17.52 -4.33 4.80
N ILE A 176 -18.74 -4.27 4.25
CA ILE A 176 -19.08 -4.91 2.98
C ILE A 176 -18.23 -4.34 1.83
N LEU A 177 -18.17 -3.01 1.71
CA LEU A 177 -17.39 -2.35 0.66
C LEU A 177 -15.90 -2.70 0.76
N ASN A 178 -15.36 -2.75 1.99
CA ASN A 178 -13.99 -3.14 2.24
C ASN A 178 -13.70 -4.59 1.84
N TYR A 179 -14.60 -5.53 2.15
CA TYR A 179 -14.43 -6.91 1.73
C TYR A 179 -14.46 -7.05 0.21
N LEU A 180 -15.37 -6.36 -0.48
CA LEU A 180 -15.41 -6.36 -1.94
C LEU A 180 -14.10 -5.82 -2.53
N ALA A 181 -13.65 -4.66 -2.07
CA ALA A 181 -12.40 -4.07 -2.52
C ALA A 181 -11.17 -4.96 -2.21
N THR A 182 -11.18 -5.64 -1.06
CA THR A 182 -10.14 -6.63 -0.68
C THR A 182 -10.12 -7.80 -1.65
N ILE A 183 -11.28 -8.34 -2.04
CA ILE A 183 -11.37 -9.45 -3.00
C ILE A 183 -10.80 -9.02 -4.35
N PHE A 184 -11.17 -7.84 -4.85
CA PHE A 184 -10.62 -7.32 -6.10
C PHE A 184 -9.11 -7.06 -6.01
N ALA A 185 -8.62 -6.51 -4.90
CA ALA A 185 -7.19 -6.35 -4.66
C ALA A 185 -6.46 -7.70 -4.64
N PHE A 186 -7.02 -8.73 -4.01
CA PHE A 186 -6.45 -10.07 -3.99
C PHE A 186 -6.37 -10.68 -5.39
N ILE A 187 -7.44 -10.58 -6.18
CA ILE A 187 -7.48 -11.09 -7.56
C ILE A 187 -6.43 -10.36 -8.41
N ALA A 188 -6.36 -9.03 -8.32
CA ALA A 188 -5.39 -8.23 -9.07
C ALA A 188 -3.94 -8.60 -8.68
N ASN A 189 -3.65 -8.77 -7.39
CA ASN A 189 -2.33 -9.21 -6.92
C ASN A 189 -1.99 -10.65 -7.32
N ALA A 190 -2.97 -11.56 -7.37
CA ALA A 190 -2.72 -12.92 -7.85
C ALA A 190 -2.33 -12.93 -9.34
N GLN A 191 -2.89 -12.02 -10.14
CA GLN A 191 -2.59 -11.85 -11.57
C GLN A 191 -1.23 -11.19 -11.83
N THR A 192 -0.63 -10.50 -10.86
CA THR A 192 0.73 -9.95 -11.01
C THR A 192 1.80 -11.01 -10.86
N ASP A 193 1.52 -12.05 -10.08
CA ASP A 193 2.45 -13.18 -9.84
C ASP A 193 2.37 -14.26 -10.93
N GLU A 194 1.38 -14.19 -11.83
CA GLU A 194 1.34 -15.08 -12.99
C GLU A 194 2.51 -14.77 -13.93
N PRO A 195 3.41 -15.74 -14.22
CA PRO A 195 4.44 -15.52 -15.22
C PRO A 195 3.75 -15.16 -16.53
N GLN A 196 4.22 -14.11 -17.22
CA GLN A 196 3.78 -13.70 -18.55
C GLN A 196 3.99 -14.82 -19.58
N LYS A 197 3.23 -15.91 -19.51
CA LYS A 197 3.30 -17.08 -20.40
C LYS A 197 2.66 -16.82 -21.75
N THR A 198 2.16 -15.61 -22.02
CA THR A 198 1.29 -15.36 -23.18
C THR A 198 1.77 -14.24 -24.09
N GLN A 199 3.08 -13.98 -24.20
CA GLN A 199 3.63 -13.16 -25.28
C GLN A 199 4.89 -13.70 -25.97
N LEU A 200 5.22 -14.99 -25.84
CA LEU A 200 6.00 -15.69 -26.86
C LEU A 200 5.03 -16.23 -27.92
N LYS A 201 4.47 -15.32 -28.73
CA LYS A 201 4.15 -15.70 -30.10
C LYS A 201 5.49 -15.80 -30.82
N PHE A 202 5.94 -17.03 -31.04
CA PHE A 202 7.04 -17.33 -31.94
C PHE A 202 6.76 -16.69 -33.31
N ALA A 203 7.88 -16.29 -33.94
CA ALA A 203 8.06 -15.70 -35.26
C ALA A 203 6.96 -15.95 -36.30
#